data_AF-A0AAU5DGT7-F1
#
_entry.id   AF-A0AAU5DGT7-F1
#
_cell.length_a   1.000
_cell.length_b   1.000
_cell.length_c   1.000
_cell.angle_alpha   90.00
_cell.angle_beta   90.00
_cell.angle_gamma   90.00
#
_symmetry.space_group_name_H-M   'P 1'
#
loop_
_entity.id
_entity.type
_entity.pdbx_description
1 polymer ?
#
loop_
_entity_poly.entity_id
_entity_poly.type
_entity_poly.pdbx_seq_one_letter_code
_entity_poly.pdbx_strand_id
1 'polypeptide(L)'
;MATANGILNGLEVIEFEFAETPRSTPENPRYYKEVLKVLLSDGTVVYNCVWQNCEFTRPKASGVWPHVKAHKNQTRAPKATAEPSEIDVDGLPLAEVIERARKATWYSVQLDAALKKLDKATHEVEKWKPRATAAEKQLATIRNAFAAVA
;
A
#
# COMPACT_ATOMS: atom_id res chain seq x y z
N MET A 1 10.32 -4.16 2.19
CA MET A 1 10.53 -4.05 0.75
C MET A 1 12.02 -4.03 0.51
N ALA A 2 12.47 -4.64 -0.60
CA ALA A 2 13.77 -4.33 -1.20
C ALA A 2 14.06 -2.85 -0.97
N THR A 3 15.30 -2.54 -0.61
CA THR A 3 15.70 -1.14 -0.40
C THR A 3 15.17 -0.28 -1.54
N ALA A 4 14.97 1.03 -1.33
CA ALA A 4 14.41 1.92 -2.36
C ALA A 4 15.12 1.84 -3.74
N ASN A 5 16.30 1.21 -3.78
CA ASN A 5 17.14 0.97 -4.94
C ASN A 5 16.94 -0.43 -5.60
N GLY A 6 15.98 -1.25 -5.16
CA GLY A 6 15.74 -2.58 -5.73
C GLY A 6 16.77 -3.65 -5.31
N ILE A 7 17.57 -3.38 -4.28
CA ILE A 7 18.64 -4.27 -3.81
C ILE A 7 18.24 -4.91 -2.49
N LEU A 8 18.50 -6.21 -2.35
CA LEU A 8 18.32 -6.99 -1.13
C LEU A 8 19.54 -7.89 -0.93
N ASN A 9 20.20 -7.79 0.23
CA ASN A 9 21.46 -8.50 0.51
C ASN A 9 22.57 -8.27 -0.55
N GLY A 10 22.62 -7.08 -1.15
CA GLY A 10 23.58 -6.76 -2.22
C GLY A 10 23.25 -7.37 -3.59
N LEU A 11 22.12 -8.05 -3.74
CA LEU A 11 21.63 -8.61 -4.99
C LEU A 11 20.41 -7.83 -5.49
N GLU A 12 20.27 -7.73 -6.81
CA GLU A 12 19.13 -7.10 -7.45
C GLU A 12 17.89 -8.00 -7.28
N VAL A 13 16.76 -7.37 -6.96
CA VAL A 13 15.47 -8.04 -6.86
C VAL A 13 14.82 -8.07 -8.24
N ILE A 14 14.64 -9.26 -8.78
CA ILE A 14 13.94 -9.48 -10.06
C ILE A 14 12.44 -9.35 -9.86
N GLU A 15 11.91 -10.04 -8.85
CA GLU A 15 10.48 -10.18 -8.64
C GLU A 15 10.17 -10.30 -7.14
N PHE A 16 9.00 -9.80 -6.75
CA PHE A 16 8.48 -10.04 -5.41
C PHE A 16 6.96 -10.22 -5.43
N GLU A 17 6.50 -11.17 -4.63
CA GLU A 17 5.08 -11.46 -4.44
C GLU A 17 4.81 -11.64 -2.94
N PHE A 18 3.55 -11.61 -2.53
CA PHE A 18 3.22 -12.00 -1.15
C PHE A 18 3.44 -13.50 -0.95
N ALA A 19 4.06 -13.87 0.16
CA ALA A 19 4.31 -15.27 0.47
C ALA A 19 3.01 -15.99 0.81
N GLU A 20 2.84 -17.21 0.31
CA GLU A 20 1.71 -18.06 0.69
C GLU A 20 1.78 -18.49 2.15
N THR A 21 0.61 -18.59 2.77
CA THR A 21 0.44 -19.13 4.12
C THR A 21 0.39 -20.66 4.09
N PRO A 22 0.71 -21.35 5.20
CA PRO A 22 0.54 -22.79 5.30
C PRO A 22 -0.91 -23.29 5.11
N ARG A 23 -1.89 -22.38 5.09
CA ARG A 23 -3.31 -22.67 4.87
C ARG A 23 -3.77 -22.37 3.43
N SER A 24 -2.84 -21.99 2.55
CA SER A 24 -3.10 -21.80 1.12
C SER A 24 -3.44 -23.15 0.49
N THR A 25 -4.49 -23.20 -0.33
CA THR A 25 -4.81 -24.35 -1.17
C THR A 25 -4.91 -23.91 -2.63
N PRO A 26 -4.77 -24.82 -3.61
CA PRO A 26 -4.90 -24.47 -5.03
C PRO A 26 -6.23 -23.78 -5.37
N GLU A 27 -7.34 -24.18 -4.73
CA GLU A 27 -8.65 -23.55 -4.95
C GLU A 27 -8.87 -22.25 -4.13
N ASN A 28 -8.04 -22.02 -3.10
CA ASN A 28 -8.17 -20.86 -2.20
C ASN A 28 -6.79 -20.38 -1.76
N PRO A 29 -6.08 -19.63 -2.62
CA PRO A 29 -4.75 -19.14 -2.30
C PRO A 29 -4.83 -18.12 -1.17
N ARG A 30 -4.03 -18.33 -0.12
CA ARG A 30 -3.99 -17.46 1.06
C ARG A 30 -2.59 -16.95 1.29
N TYR A 31 -2.43 -15.64 1.30
CA TYR A 31 -1.14 -14.99 1.41
C TYR A 31 -0.93 -14.32 2.77
N TYR A 32 0.32 -14.27 3.22
CA TYR A 32 0.73 -13.42 4.32
C TYR A 32 0.59 -11.96 3.90
N LYS A 33 -0.07 -11.15 4.72
CA LYS A 33 -0.25 -9.72 4.44
C LYS A 33 1.05 -8.91 4.45
N GLU A 34 2.09 -9.43 5.10
CA GLU A 34 3.27 -8.64 5.49
C GLU A 34 4.61 -9.34 5.22
N VAL A 35 4.58 -10.51 4.58
CA VAL A 35 5.77 -11.29 4.21
C VAL A 35 5.80 -11.43 2.70
N LEU A 36 6.92 -11.05 2.11
CA LEU A 36 7.18 -11.15 0.68
C LEU A 36 8.04 -12.37 0.39
N LYS A 37 7.77 -13.05 -0.73
CA LYS A 37 8.66 -13.97 -1.42
C LYS A 37 9.38 -13.16 -2.50
N VAL A 38 10.70 -13.22 -2.52
CA VAL A 38 11.56 -12.38 -3.36
C VAL A 38 12.48 -13.27 -4.18
N LEU A 39 12.51 -13.06 -5.48
CA LEU A 39 13.44 -13.68 -6.41
C LEU A 39 14.62 -12.71 -6.66
N LEU A 40 15.82 -13.17 -6.38
CA LEU A 40 17.06 -12.42 -6.57
C LEU A 40 17.69 -12.71 -7.94
N SER A 41 18.61 -11.86 -8.37
CA SER A 41 19.28 -11.95 -9.68
C SER A 41 20.11 -13.22 -9.90
N ASP A 42 20.55 -13.85 -8.81
CA ASP A 42 21.24 -15.15 -8.83
C ASP A 42 20.28 -16.35 -8.92
N GLY A 43 18.97 -16.09 -8.98
CA GLY A 43 17.92 -17.11 -8.98
C GLY A 43 17.51 -17.59 -7.59
N THR A 44 18.12 -17.06 -6.52
CA THR A 44 17.79 -17.45 -5.15
C THR A 44 16.45 -16.86 -4.74
N VAL A 45 15.60 -17.69 -4.12
CA VAL A 45 14.36 -17.24 -3.49
C VAL A 45 14.57 -17.02 -2.00
N VAL A 46 14.30 -15.81 -1.53
CA VAL A 46 14.34 -15.43 -0.11
C VAL A 46 13.00 -14.83 0.32
N TYR A 47 12.75 -14.82 1.62
CA TYR A 47 11.58 -14.18 2.19
C TYR A 47 11.98 -12.92 2.94
N ASN A 48 11.27 -11.82 2.71
CA ASN A 48 11.54 -10.51 3.29
C ASN A 48 10.30 -9.91 3.95
N CYS A 49 10.52 -8.99 4.89
CA CYS A 49 9.45 -8.25 5.55
C CYS A 49 8.97 -7.09 4.65
N VAL A 50 7.66 -6.83 4.57
CA VAL A 50 7.15 -5.84 3.60
C VAL A 50 7.52 -4.38 3.97
N TRP A 51 7.97 -4.11 5.20
CA TRP A 51 8.30 -2.74 5.64
C TRP A 51 9.50 -2.11 4.92
N GLN A 52 9.45 -0.78 4.76
CA GLN A 52 10.48 -0.01 4.06
C GLN A 52 11.82 -0.08 4.81
N ASN A 53 12.93 -0.20 4.07
CA ASN A 53 14.30 -0.28 4.58
C ASN A 53 14.57 -1.47 5.54
N CYS A 54 13.73 -2.49 5.50
CA CYS A 54 13.90 -3.73 6.25
C CYS A 54 14.61 -4.77 5.38
N GLU A 55 15.90 -4.98 5.60
CA GLU A 55 16.69 -6.00 4.91
C GLU A 55 16.61 -7.39 5.58
N PHE A 56 15.76 -7.54 6.60
CA PHE A 56 15.62 -8.82 7.29
C PHE A 56 15.08 -9.89 6.34
N THR A 57 15.88 -10.93 6.14
CA THR A 57 15.57 -12.04 5.23
C THR A 57 15.70 -13.39 5.92
N ARG A 58 14.89 -14.35 5.47
CA ARG A 58 14.99 -15.76 5.87
C ARG A 58 14.68 -16.67 4.68
N PRO A 59 15.14 -17.93 4.69
CA PRO A 59 14.82 -18.89 3.63
C PRO A 59 13.37 -19.40 3.68
N LYS A 60 12.59 -19.07 4.72
CA LYS A 60 11.19 -19.48 4.87
C LYS A 60 10.33 -18.33 5.40
N ALA A 61 9.11 -18.20 4.87
CA ALA A 61 8.14 -17.17 5.28
C ALA A 61 7.83 -17.19 6.79
N SER A 62 7.73 -18.39 7.38
CA SER A 62 7.46 -18.57 8.82
C SER A 62 8.56 -17.99 9.72
N GLY A 63 9.80 -17.87 9.21
CA GLY A 63 10.90 -17.24 9.94
C GLY A 63 10.87 -15.71 9.89
N VAL A 64 10.20 -15.14 8.89
CA VAL A 64 10.04 -13.68 8.73
C VAL A 64 8.82 -13.18 9.49
N TRP A 65 7.72 -13.94 9.49
CA TRP A 65 6.49 -13.57 10.14
C TRP A 65 6.62 -13.08 11.60
N PRO A 66 7.40 -13.72 12.50
CA PRO A 66 7.59 -13.21 13.85
C PRO A 66 8.37 -11.88 13.90
N HIS A 67 9.26 -11.63 12.94
CA HIS A 67 9.99 -10.37 12.85
C HIS A 67 9.08 -9.18 12.50
N VAL A 68 8.03 -9.40 11.70
CA VAL A 68 7.07 -8.34 11.32
C VAL A 68 6.44 -7.66 12.55
N LYS A 69 6.24 -8.39 13.64
CA LYS A 69 5.69 -7.84 14.89
C LYS A 69 6.59 -6.79 15.53
N ALA A 70 7.92 -6.87 15.34
CA ALA A 70 8.85 -5.88 15.87
C ALA A 70 8.55 -4.49 15.33
N HIS A 71 8.14 -4.42 14.07
CA HIS A 71 7.79 -3.15 13.45
C HIS A 71 6.40 -2.64 13.80
N LYS A 72 5.44 -3.51 14.10
CA LYS A 72 4.11 -3.11 14.60
C LYS A 72 4.19 -2.38 15.93
N ASN A 73 5.16 -2.76 16.77
CA ASN A 73 5.38 -2.08 18.04
C ASN A 73 6.07 -0.72 17.86
N GLN A 74 6.87 -0.55 16.79
CA GLN A 74 7.49 0.74 16.44
C GLN A 74 6.52 1.71 15.75
N THR A 75 5.51 1.21 15.04
CA THR A 75 4.46 2.03 14.38
C THR A 75 3.31 2.40 15.31
N ARG A 76 3.32 1.94 16.57
CA ARG A 76 2.38 2.39 17.59
C ARG A 76 2.81 3.78 18.07
N ALA A 77 2.43 4.81 17.31
CA ALA A 77 2.61 6.19 17.71
C ALA A 77 1.99 6.44 19.10
N PRO A 78 2.61 7.28 19.95
CA PRO A 78 1.97 7.74 21.17
C PRO A 78 0.64 8.40 20.82
N LYS A 79 -0.36 8.19 21.68
CA LYS A 79 -1.73 8.71 21.56
C LYS A 79 -1.68 10.21 21.21
N ALA A 80 -2.24 10.55 20.06
CA ALA A 80 -2.19 11.87 19.48
C ALA A 80 -2.77 12.94 20.42
N THR A 81 -1.89 13.86 20.83
CA THR A 81 -2.18 15.28 21.07
C THR A 81 -0.84 16.01 20.96
N ALA A 82 -0.45 16.36 19.75
CA ALA A 82 0.55 17.38 19.52
C ALA A 82 0.15 18.11 18.24
N GLU A 83 -0.06 19.41 18.37
CA GLU A 83 -0.10 20.38 17.27
C GLU A 83 1.11 20.21 16.34
N PRO A 84 1.08 20.73 15.10
CA PRO A 84 2.21 20.62 14.18
C PRO A 84 3.44 21.32 14.76
N SER A 85 4.23 20.58 15.53
CA SER A 85 5.48 21.05 16.10
C SER A 85 6.50 21.19 14.97
N GLU A 86 7.25 22.28 15.02
CA GLU A 86 8.40 22.56 14.15
C GLU A 86 9.25 21.30 13.96
N ILE A 87 9.64 21.04 12.71
CA ILE A 87 10.50 19.91 12.38
C ILE A 87 11.87 20.23 13.00
N ASP A 88 12.15 19.62 14.15
CA ASP A 88 13.46 19.71 14.79
C ASP A 88 14.50 19.06 13.87
N VAL A 89 15.33 19.91 13.28
CA VAL A 89 16.44 19.54 12.40
C VAL A 89 17.78 19.58 13.14
N ASP A 90 17.79 20.03 14.40
CA ASP A 90 19.01 20.17 15.19
C ASP A 90 19.55 18.78 15.55
N GLY A 91 20.79 18.51 15.13
CA GLY A 91 21.47 17.23 15.33
C GLY A 91 21.38 16.25 14.15
N LEU A 92 20.71 16.60 13.05
CA LEU A 92 20.77 15.80 11.82
C LEU A 92 22.05 16.10 11.02
N PRO A 93 22.74 15.06 10.50
CA PRO A 93 23.83 15.30 9.56
C PRO A 93 23.27 15.94 8.28
N LEU A 94 24.04 16.85 7.67
CA LEU A 94 23.64 17.60 6.47
C LEU A 94 23.09 16.71 5.33
N ALA A 95 23.69 15.53 5.14
CA ALA A 95 23.23 14.56 4.15
C ALA A 95 21.80 14.06 4.40
N GLU A 96 21.43 13.81 5.66
CA GLU A 96 20.09 13.38 6.06
C GLU A 96 19.07 14.52 5.86
N VAL A 97 19.46 15.78 6.13
CA VAL A 97 18.61 16.95 5.86
C VAL A 97 18.33 17.08 4.36
N ILE A 98 19.33 16.91 3.50
CA ILE A 98 19.17 16.95 2.03
C ILE A 98 18.26 15.82 1.56
N GLU A 99 18.43 14.61 2.06
CA GLU A 99 17.58 13.48 1.69
C GLU A 99 16.13 13.66 2.15
N ARG A 100 15.90 14.22 3.34
CA ARG A 100 14.55 14.58 3.80
C ARG A 100 13.92 15.67 2.94
N ALA A 101 14.67 16.69 2.56
CA ALA A 101 14.18 17.74 1.67
C ALA A 101 13.75 17.18 0.30
N ARG A 102 14.57 16.31 -0.31
CA ARG A 102 14.24 15.63 -1.57
C ARG A 102 12.97 14.79 -1.46
N LYS A 103 12.84 13.99 -0.39
CA LYS A 103 11.64 13.21 -0.13
C LYS A 103 10.42 14.09 0.05
N ALA A 104 10.53 15.20 0.78
CA ALA A 104 9.43 16.14 0.97
C ALA A 104 8.95 16.73 -0.36
N THR A 105 9.86 17.15 -1.24
CA THR A 105 9.52 17.61 -2.60
C THR A 105 8.86 16.53 -3.44
N TRP A 106 9.31 15.29 -3.34
CA TRP A 106 8.69 14.18 -4.06
C TRP A 106 7.27 13.90 -3.54
N TYR A 107 7.07 13.86 -2.22
CA TYR A 107 5.77 13.64 -1.62
C TYR A 107 4.78 14.75 -1.93
N SER A 108 5.22 16.02 -2.01
CA SER A 108 4.32 17.12 -2.40
C SER A 108 3.81 16.95 -3.83
N VAL A 109 4.70 16.58 -4.78
CA VAL A 109 4.30 16.30 -6.16
C VAL A 109 3.33 15.12 -6.24
N GLN A 110 3.55 14.06 -5.46
CA GLN A 110 2.62 12.94 -5.41
C GLN A 110 1.26 13.31 -4.83
N LEU A 111 1.24 14.12 -3.78
CA LEU A 111 0.03 14.61 -3.15
C LEU A 111 -0.79 15.45 -4.14
N ASP A 112 -0.15 16.37 -4.86
CA ASP A 112 -0.81 17.16 -5.91
C ASP A 112 -1.40 16.29 -7.02
N ALA A 113 -0.66 15.26 -7.46
CA ALA A 113 -1.14 14.32 -8.48
C ALA A 113 -2.33 13.49 -7.96
N ALA A 114 -2.30 13.07 -6.69
CA ALA A 114 -3.39 12.33 -6.05
C ALA A 114 -4.64 13.21 -5.90
N LEU A 115 -4.48 14.47 -5.48
CA LEU A 115 -5.58 15.43 -5.38
C LEU A 115 -6.24 15.67 -6.73
N LYS A 116 -5.46 15.86 -7.80
CA LYS A 116 -6.01 16.00 -9.17
C LYS A 116 -6.80 14.77 -9.61
N LYS A 117 -6.34 13.56 -9.28
CA LYS A 117 -7.08 12.32 -9.58
C LYS A 117 -8.37 12.24 -8.79
N LEU A 118 -8.34 12.64 -7.52
CA LEU A 118 -9.52 12.68 -6.65
C LEU A 118 -10.56 13.67 -7.16
N ASP A 119 -10.16 14.87 -7.57
CA ASP A 119 -11.06 15.87 -8.15
C ASP A 119 -11.71 15.35 -9.44
N LYS A 120 -10.92 14.73 -10.32
CA LYS A 120 -11.45 14.14 -11.56
C LYS A 120 -12.48 13.05 -11.27
N ALA A 121 -12.16 12.11 -10.36
CA ALA A 121 -13.07 11.03 -9.99
C ALA A 121 -14.36 11.58 -9.35
N THR A 122 -14.23 12.60 -8.50
CA THR A 122 -15.39 13.27 -7.86
C THR A 122 -16.30 13.91 -8.91
N HIS A 123 -15.72 14.62 -9.88
CA HIS A 123 -16.49 15.20 -10.98
C HIS A 123 -17.17 14.14 -11.85
N GLU A 124 -16.50 13.02 -12.13
CA GLU A 124 -17.11 11.90 -12.85
C GLU A 124 -18.30 11.31 -12.08
N VAL A 125 -18.15 11.07 -10.77
CA VAL A 125 -19.24 10.58 -9.90
C VAL A 125 -20.43 11.54 -9.95
N GLU A 126 -20.21 12.84 -9.77
CA GLU A 126 -21.29 13.84 -9.80
C GLU A 126 -21.97 13.92 -11.18
N LYS A 127 -21.22 13.69 -12.27
CA LYS A 127 -21.81 13.60 -13.62
C LYS A 127 -22.65 12.33 -13.82
N TRP A 128 -22.26 11.20 -13.24
CA TRP A 128 -22.96 9.92 -13.42
C TRP A 128 -24.17 9.76 -12.50
N LYS A 129 -24.12 10.33 -11.29
CA LYS A 129 -25.18 10.26 -10.28
C LYS A 129 -26.58 10.62 -10.80
N PRO A 130 -26.82 11.77 -11.49
CA PRO A 130 -28.16 12.08 -12.00
C PRO A 130 -28.63 11.10 -13.07
N ARG A 131 -27.72 10.56 -13.89
CA ARG A 131 -28.05 9.57 -14.92
C ARG A 131 -28.47 8.23 -14.30
N ALA A 132 -27.76 7.81 -13.26
CA ALA A 132 -28.11 6.61 -12.50
C ALA A 132 -29.49 6.78 -11.84
N THR A 133 -29.74 7.89 -11.14
CA THR A 133 -31.05 8.17 -10.53
C THR A 133 -32.18 8.20 -11.56
N ALA A 134 -31.94 8.78 -12.74
CA ALA A 134 -32.95 8.81 -13.81
C ALA A 134 -33.27 7.40 -14.34
N ALA A 135 -32.23 6.58 -14.57
CA ALA A 135 -32.41 5.19 -15.02
C ALA A 135 -33.15 4.35 -13.97
N GLU A 136 -32.84 4.52 -12.68
CA GLU A 136 -33.55 3.86 -11.58
C GLU A 136 -35.03 4.24 -11.54
N LYS A 137 -35.35 5.53 -11.72
CA LYS A 137 -36.74 6.00 -11.80
C LYS A 137 -37.49 5.37 -12.98
N GLN A 138 -36.88 5.35 -14.16
CA GLN A 138 -37.46 4.72 -15.35
C GLN A 138 -37.72 3.23 -15.15
N LEU A 139 -36.74 2.51 -14.57
CA LEU A 139 -36.86 1.10 -14.25
C LEU A 139 -38.01 0.85 -13.27
N ALA A 140 -38.16 1.69 -12.24
CA ALA A 140 -39.25 1.60 -11.29
C ALA A 140 -40.62 1.82 -11.97
N THR A 141 -40.73 2.79 -12.87
CA THR A 141 -41.96 3.02 -13.66
C THR A 141 -42.32 1.79 -14.51
N ILE A 142 -41.34 1.21 -15.21
CA ILE A 142 -41.55 0.01 -16.03
C ILE A 142 -42.01 -1.16 -15.15
N ARG A 143 -41.34 -1.40 -14.02
CA ARG A 143 -41.71 -2.47 -13.08
C ARG A 143 -43.14 -2.31 -12.56
N ASN A 144 -43.54 -1.09 -12.20
CA ASN A 144 -44.90 -0.82 -11.73
C ASN A 144 -45.94 -1.04 -12.84
N ALA A 145 -45.64 -0.67 -14.08
CA ALA A 145 -46.52 -0.91 -15.22
C ALA A 145 -46.75 -2.42 -15.46
N PHE A 146 -45.69 -3.24 -15.36
CA PHE A 146 -45.83 -4.70 -15.46
C PHE A 146 -46.57 -5.31 -14.27
N ALA A 147 -46.35 -4.81 -13.06
CA ALA A 147 -47.03 -5.30 -11.86
C ALA A 147 -48.55 -4.97 -11.84
N ALA A 148 -48.98 -3.92 -12.54
CA ALA A 148 -50.39 -3.54 -12.61
C ALA A 148 -51.22 -4.36 -13.63
N VAL A 149 -50.56 -5.12 -14.49
CA VAL A 149 -51.18 -5.95 -15.55
C VAL A 149 -51.25 -7.43 -15.15
N ALA A 150 -50.49 -7.84 -14.14
CA ALA A 150 -50.51 -9.19 -13.55
C ALA A 150 -51.51 -9.27 -12.38
#